data_AF-A0A2D5UE19-F1
#
_entry.id   AF-A0A2D5UE19-F1
#
_cell.length_a   1.000
_cell.length_b   1.000
_cell.length_c   1.000
_cell.angle_alpha   90.00
_cell.angle_beta   90.00
_cell.angle_gamma   90.00
#
_symmetry.space_group_name_H-M   'P 1'
#
loop_
_entity.id
_entity.type
_entity.pdbx_description
1 polymer ?
#
loop_
_entity_poly.entity_id
_entity_poly.type
_entity_poly.pdbx_seq_one_letter_code
_entity_poly.pdbx_strand_id
1 'polypeptide(L)'
;MPKNIVVFSDGTGNKPFEDHDTNVRKPYDAVKKIRTDQVAFYDGGVGTDFWRIMGLAFAKGLAKNIRECYEFIVYHYQPGDSIFLFGFSRGAFTARSLGGGLLAGVES
;
A
#
# COMPACT_ATOMS: atom_id res chain seq x y z
N MET A 1 20.58 12.01 -0.43
CA MET A 1 20.73 10.90 -1.37
C MET A 1 19.34 10.40 -1.70
N PRO A 2 19.02 10.12 -2.98
CA PRO A 2 17.74 9.52 -3.35
C PRO A 2 17.48 8.24 -2.56
N LYS A 3 16.22 7.99 -2.19
CA LYS A 3 15.79 6.76 -1.52
C LYS A 3 14.62 6.11 -2.24
N ASN A 4 14.36 4.85 -1.88
CA ASN A 4 13.18 4.14 -2.33
C ASN A 4 12.03 4.33 -1.35
N ILE A 5 10.85 4.67 -1.86
CA ILE A 5 9.60 4.71 -1.12
C ILE A 5 8.76 3.53 -1.59
N VAL A 6 8.53 2.56 -0.72
CA VAL A 6 7.91 1.29 -1.10
C VAL A 6 6.59 1.11 -0.36
N VAL A 7 5.51 0.94 -1.11
CA VAL A 7 4.16 0.70 -0.57
C VAL A 7 3.73 -0.73 -0.91
N PHE A 8 3.30 -1.45 0.12
CA PHE A 8 2.76 -2.80 0.01
C PHE A 8 1.30 -2.80 0.46
N SER A 9 0.35 -3.10 -0.43
CA SER A 9 -1.09 -3.14 -0.12
C SER A 9 -1.64 -4.55 -0.31
N ASP A 10 -2.15 -5.14 0.76
CA ASP A 10 -2.59 -6.54 0.79
C ASP A 10 -4.10 -6.71 0.51
N GLY A 11 -4.52 -7.96 0.32
CA GLY A 11 -5.91 -8.32 0.06
C GLY A 11 -6.85 -8.15 1.26
N THR A 12 -8.16 -8.34 1.02
CA THR A 12 -9.16 -8.60 2.08
C THR A 12 -8.89 -9.93 2.75
N GLY A 13 -9.13 -10.01 4.06
CA GLY A 13 -9.23 -11.30 4.74
C GLY A 13 -8.06 -11.65 5.64
N ASN A 14 -6.97 -10.89 5.57
CA ASN A 14 -5.77 -11.18 6.33
C ASN A 14 -5.95 -10.74 7.78
N LYS A 15 -5.69 -11.64 8.73
CA LYS A 15 -5.76 -11.32 10.15
C LYS A 15 -4.47 -10.60 10.54
N PRO A 16 -4.54 -9.39 11.16
CA PRO A 16 -3.36 -8.58 11.49
C PRO A 16 -2.35 -9.24 12.44
N PHE A 17 -2.69 -10.38 13.05
CA PHE A 17 -1.85 -11.09 14.02
C PHE A 17 -1.62 -12.58 13.71
N GLU A 18 -2.18 -13.13 12.61
CA GLU A 18 -1.97 -14.53 12.21
C GLU A 18 -1.26 -14.67 10.84
N ASP A 19 -1.29 -13.65 9.97
CA ASP A 19 -0.79 -13.75 8.60
C ASP A 19 0.59 -13.11 8.41
N HIS A 20 1.64 -13.82 8.83
CA HIS A 20 3.00 -13.54 8.35
C HIS A 20 3.25 -14.08 6.92
N ASP A 21 2.24 -14.69 6.28
CA ASP A 21 2.47 -15.58 5.13
C ASP A 21 1.96 -15.07 3.78
N THR A 22 1.47 -13.83 3.70
CA THR A 22 1.05 -13.28 2.40
C THR A 22 2.25 -12.97 1.51
N ASN A 23 2.07 -13.11 0.20
CA ASN A 23 3.09 -12.75 -0.79
C ASN A 23 3.37 -11.24 -0.85
N VAL A 24 2.54 -10.41 -0.21
CA VAL A 24 2.77 -8.97 -0.06
C VAL A 24 3.54 -8.65 1.22
N ARG A 25 3.29 -9.40 2.30
CA ARG A 25 3.96 -9.21 3.60
C ARG A 25 5.42 -9.66 3.58
N LYS A 26 5.71 -10.80 2.93
CA LYS A 26 7.07 -11.36 2.79
C LYS A 26 8.09 -10.34 2.26
N PRO A 27 7.87 -9.69 1.11
CA PRO A 27 8.80 -8.68 0.62
C PRO A 27 8.85 -7.42 1.51
N TYR A 28 7.74 -7.01 2.14
CA TYR A 28 7.76 -5.89 3.10
C TYR A 28 8.71 -6.13 4.28
N ASP A 29 8.65 -7.33 4.88
CA ASP A 29 9.53 -7.70 5.99
C ASP A 29 10.99 -7.83 5.56
N ALA A 30 11.24 -8.22 4.31
CA ALA A 30 12.58 -8.30 3.73
C ALA A 30 13.18 -6.91 3.46
N VAL A 31 12.40 -5.98 2.89
CA VAL A 31 12.83 -4.62 2.55
C VAL A 31 13.44 -3.92 3.76
N LYS A 32 12.83 -4.02 4.94
CA LYS A 32 13.37 -3.39 6.15
C LYS A 32 14.76 -3.87 6.59
N LYS A 33 15.21 -5.03 6.09
CA LYS A 33 16.46 -5.68 6.51
C LYS A 33 17.61 -5.50 5.52
N ILE A 34 17.30 -5.19 4.26
CA ILE A 34 18.28 -5.29 3.16
C ILE A 34 18.99 -3.97 2.86
N ARG A 35 18.30 -2.83 3.01
CA ARG A 35 18.89 -1.51 2.75
C ARG A 35 18.39 -0.46 3.72
N THR A 36 19.22 0.56 3.95
CA THR A 36 18.93 1.70 4.84
C THR A 36 18.41 2.92 4.06
N ASP A 37 18.57 2.96 2.74
CA ASP A 37 18.10 4.02 1.84
C ASP A 37 16.68 3.74 1.31
N GLN A 38 15.81 3.27 2.19
CA GLN A 38 14.40 3.02 1.84
C GLN A 38 13.46 3.17 3.02
N VAL A 39 12.25 3.62 2.72
CA VAL A 39 11.13 3.66 3.66
C VAL A 39 9.99 2.82 3.12
N ALA A 40 9.35 2.04 3.99
CA ALA A 40 8.34 1.07 3.58
C ALA A 40 7.06 1.19 4.39
N PHE A 41 5.92 1.16 3.71
CA PHE A 41 4.58 1.13 4.29
C PHE A 41 3.86 -0.17 3.94
N TYR A 42 3.14 -0.74 4.90
CA TYR A 42 2.33 -1.94 4.72
C TYR A 42 0.88 -1.64 5.10
N ASP A 43 0.01 -1.68 4.10
CA ASP A 43 -1.43 -1.71 4.25
C ASP A 43 -1.89 -3.17 4.31
N GLY A 44 -2.30 -3.64 5.49
CA GLY A 44 -2.78 -5.01 5.69
C GLY A 44 -4.17 -5.28 5.08
N GLY A 45 -4.80 -4.28 4.46
CA GLY A 45 -6.18 -4.35 4.02
C GLY A 45 -7.18 -4.18 5.17
N VAL A 46 -8.46 -4.06 4.83
CA VAL A 46 -9.57 -4.06 5.79
C VAL A 46 -9.73 -5.45 6.39
N GLY A 47 -9.65 -5.54 7.72
CA GLY A 47 -9.86 -6.74 8.52
C GLY A 47 -11.24 -7.36 8.35
N THR A 48 -11.28 -8.67 8.51
CA THR A 48 -12.36 -9.58 8.10
C THR A 48 -13.54 -9.55 9.07
N ASP A 49 -14.45 -8.59 8.94
CA ASP A 49 -15.87 -8.86 9.17
C ASP A 49 -16.44 -9.40 7.86
N PHE A 50 -16.17 -10.68 7.57
CA PHE A 50 -16.52 -11.40 6.35
C PHE A 50 -18.03 -11.35 6.00
N TRP A 51 -18.88 -10.81 6.88
CA TRP A 51 -20.34 -10.88 6.78
C TRP A 51 -21.09 -9.55 6.95
N ARG A 52 -20.43 -8.38 7.04
CA ARG A 52 -21.16 -7.10 7.18
C ARG A 52 -21.15 -6.20 5.92
N ILE A 53 -21.51 -6.82 4.80
CA ILE A 53 -22.39 -6.27 3.74
C ILE A 53 -21.76 -5.32 2.67
N MET A 54 -21.26 -5.93 1.58
CA MET A 54 -21.64 -5.74 0.16
C MET A 54 -21.63 -4.35 -0.54
N GLY A 55 -20.75 -3.42 -0.18
CA GLY A 55 -20.26 -2.44 -1.17
C GLY A 55 -19.88 -1.06 -0.64
N LEU A 56 -20.70 -0.44 0.19
CA LEU A 56 -20.42 0.93 0.65
C LEU A 56 -19.27 1.01 1.67
N ALA A 57 -19.24 0.10 2.65
CA ALA A 57 -18.13 0.01 3.60
C ALA A 57 -16.83 -0.43 2.90
N PHE A 58 -16.96 -1.28 1.87
CA PHE A 58 -15.84 -1.70 1.03
C PHE A 58 -15.23 -0.52 0.28
N ALA A 59 -16.05 0.30 -0.38
CA ALA A 59 -15.59 1.50 -1.09
C ALA A 59 -14.97 2.53 -0.13
N LYS A 60 -15.55 2.73 1.06
CA LYS A 60 -14.97 3.62 2.09
C LYS A 60 -13.63 3.12 2.61
N GLY A 61 -13.51 1.82 2.89
CA GLY A 61 -12.25 1.21 3.30
C GLY A 61 -11.17 1.33 2.21
N LEU A 62 -11.55 1.13 0.94
CA LEU A 62 -10.64 1.29 -0.18
C LEU A 62 -10.14 2.73 -0.33
N ALA A 63 -11.05 3.72 -0.27
CA ALA A 63 -10.68 5.13 -0.33
C ALA A 63 -9.76 5.52 0.83
N LYS A 64 -10.02 5.00 2.04
CA LYS A 64 -9.15 5.19 3.19
C LYS A 64 -7.75 4.62 2.94
N ASN A 65 -7.64 3.37 2.45
CA ASN A 65 -6.35 2.74 2.18
C ASN A 65 -5.54 3.50 1.13
N ILE A 66 -6.19 3.93 0.03
CA ILE A 66 -5.54 4.76 -1.01
C ILE A 66 -5.00 6.06 -0.39
N ARG A 67 -5.81 6.72 0.45
CA ARG A 67 -5.43 7.95 1.12
C ARG A 67 -4.22 7.76 2.04
N GLU A 68 -4.23 6.74 2.90
CA GLU A 68 -3.12 6.47 3.83
C GLU A 68 -1.83 6.16 3.06
N CYS A 69 -1.90 5.39 1.97
CA CYS A 69 -0.76 5.14 1.10
C CYS A 69 -0.24 6.42 0.44
N TYR A 70 -1.15 7.28 -0.05
CA TYR A 70 -0.79 8.56 -0.65
C TYR A 70 -0.13 9.51 0.36
N GLU A 71 -0.72 9.65 1.56
CA GLU A 71 -0.16 10.46 2.64
C GLU A 71 1.23 9.98 3.04
N PHE A 72 1.46 8.67 3.13
CA PHE A 72 2.78 8.10 3.38
C PHE A 72 3.79 8.52 2.31
N ILE A 73 3.43 8.43 1.02
CA ILE A 73 4.31 8.82 -0.08
C ILE A 73 4.65 10.30 0.02
N VAL A 74 3.63 11.18 0.08
CA VAL A 74 3.84 12.64 0.08
C VAL A 74 4.66 13.08 1.29
N TYR A 75 4.44 12.50 2.46
CA TYR A 75 5.18 12.85 3.67
C TYR A 75 6.67 12.50 3.58
N HIS A 76 7.03 11.45 2.84
CA HIS A 76 8.42 10.99 2.74
C HIS A 76 9.13 11.42 1.45
N TYR A 77 8.38 11.84 0.43
CA TYR A 77 8.94 12.14 -0.89
C TYR A 77 9.89 13.33 -0.88
N GLN A 78 11.04 13.14 -1.52
CA GLN A 78 11.97 14.19 -1.89
C GLN A 78 12.30 14.09 -3.38
N PRO A 79 12.66 15.21 -4.05
CA PRO A 79 13.05 15.16 -5.45
C PRO A 79 14.17 14.13 -5.70
N GLY A 80 13.95 13.27 -6.68
CA GLY A 80 14.86 12.17 -7.05
C GLY A 80 14.52 10.82 -6.42
N ASP A 81 13.60 10.76 -5.45
CA ASP A 81 13.14 9.50 -4.87
C ASP A 81 12.37 8.65 -5.88
N SER A 82 12.48 7.33 -5.73
CA SER A 82 11.76 6.34 -6.55
C SER A 82 10.60 5.74 -5.76
N ILE A 83 9.43 5.64 -6.38
CA ILE A 83 8.21 5.08 -5.76
C ILE A 83 7.95 3.69 -6.34
N PHE A 84 7.79 2.70 -5.46
CA PHE A 84 7.49 1.32 -5.82
C PHE A 84 6.18 0.89 -5.16
N LEU A 85 5.24 0.38 -5.96
CA LEU A 85 3.91 -0.02 -5.50
C LEU A 85 3.71 -1.52 -5.73
N PHE A 86 3.42 -2.25 -4.65
CA PHE A 86 3.11 -3.67 -4.69
C PHE A 86 1.69 -3.89 -4.15
N GLY A 87 0.90 -4.71 -4.82
CA GLY A 87 -0.41 -5.06 -4.31
C GLY A 87 -0.97 -6.37 -4.81
N PHE A 88 -1.85 -6.97 -4.00
CA PHE A 88 -2.55 -8.22 -4.31
C PHE A 88 -4.06 -8.10 -4.15
N SER A 89 -4.84 -8.71 -5.05
CA SER A 89 -6.32 -8.67 -5.05
C SER A 89 -6.85 -7.23 -4.94
N ARG A 90 -7.58 -6.87 -3.86
CA ARG A 90 -7.99 -5.49 -3.58
C ARG A 90 -6.81 -4.53 -3.45
N GLY A 91 -5.72 -4.95 -2.80
CA GLY A 91 -4.52 -4.14 -2.71
C GLY A 91 -3.87 -3.84 -4.06
N ALA A 92 -4.05 -4.72 -5.06
CA ALA A 92 -3.63 -4.43 -6.44
C ALA A 92 -4.50 -3.34 -7.09
N PHE A 93 -5.76 -3.18 -6.68
CA PHE A 93 -6.57 -2.04 -7.08
C PHE A 93 -6.04 -0.76 -6.42
N THR A 94 -5.80 -0.77 -5.10
CA THR A 94 -5.18 0.35 -4.37
C THR A 94 -3.88 0.82 -5.04
N ALA A 95 -2.96 -0.11 -5.31
CA ALA A 95 -1.68 0.19 -5.94
C ALA A 95 -1.84 0.82 -7.34
N ARG A 96 -2.76 0.29 -8.16
CA ARG A 96 -3.04 0.84 -9.50
C ARG A 96 -3.68 2.23 -9.45
N SER A 97 -4.67 2.44 -8.58
CA SER A 97 -5.30 3.75 -8.40
C SER A 97 -4.30 4.79 -7.92
N LEU A 98 -3.42 4.42 -6.99
CA LEU A 98 -2.36 5.30 -6.49
C LEU A 98 -1.35 5.64 -7.59
N GLY A 99 -0.88 4.64 -8.35
CA GLY A 99 0.03 4.87 -9.47
C GLY A 99 -0.58 5.77 -10.54
N GLY A 100 -1.85 5.53 -10.91
CA GLY A 100 -2.58 6.39 -11.84
C GLY A 100 -2.73 7.82 -11.33
N GLY A 101 -3.10 8.02 -10.06
CA GLY A 101 -3.23 9.35 -9.47
C GLY A 101 -1.91 10.12 -9.38
N LEU A 102 -0.82 9.44 -9.04
CA LEU A 102 0.52 10.04 -9.00
C LEU A 102 1.00 10.45 -10.40
N LEU A 103 0.74 9.64 -11.42
CA LEU A 103 1.10 9.96 -12.81
C LEU A 103 0.22 11.06 -13.41
N ALA A 104 -1.08 11.07 -13.11
CA ALA A 104 -2.01 12.08 -13.59
C ALA A 104 -1.70 13.48 -13.03
N GLY A 105 -1.10 13.58 -11.84
CA GLY A 105 -0.59 14.84 -11.28
C GLY A 105 0.66 15.39 -11.98
N VAL A 106 1.20 14.70 -12.99
CA VAL A 106 2.35 15.13 -13.80
C VAL A 106 1.90 15.83 -15.10
N GLU A 107 0.60 15.88 -15.39
CA GLU A 107 0.03 16.52 -16.60
C GLU A 107 -0.76 17.82 -16.33
N SER A 108 -0.39 18.61 -15.30
CA SER A 108 -0.97 19.94 -15.07
C SER A 108 0.08 21.05 -15.03
#